data_AF-M9QF58-F1
#
_entry.id   AF-M9QF58-F1
#
_cell.length_a   1.000
_cell.length_b   1.000
_cell.length_c   1.000
_cell.angle_alpha   90.00
_cell.angle_beta   90.00
_cell.angle_gamma   90.00
#
_symmetry.space_group_name_H-M   'P 1'
#
loop_
_entity.id
_entity.type
_entity.pdbx_description
1 polymer ?
#
loop_
_entity_poly.entity_id
_entity_poly.type
_entity_poly.pdbx_seq_one_letter_code
_entity_poly.pdbx_strand_id
1 'polypeptide(L)'
;ANTNNWVDGGVSSPCPFYWSTKGYAVLRNTWQSGVYDFGSENADIIQTTHKQTDFDAFFFISPDFKDILKDYYELTGQPIFMPEFAFYESHLNAFNRDYWVKVDKDTPNAILFEDGVYYKCYQPKDMDGKEGILESLNGEKNNYQFSARAMID
;
A
#
# COMPACT_ATOMS: atom_id res chain seq x y z
N ALA A 1 -3.55 13.82 -7.42
CA ALA A 1 -4.19 13.74 -6.09
C ALA A 1 -4.31 12.28 -5.68
N ASN A 2 -4.42 11.95 -4.39
CA ASN A 2 -4.68 10.56 -3.99
C ASN A 2 -6.13 10.24 -4.33
N THR A 3 -6.35 9.16 -5.05
CA THR A 3 -7.67 8.73 -5.50
C THR A 3 -8.28 7.66 -4.62
N ASN A 4 -7.52 7.13 -3.65
CA ASN A 4 -7.83 5.92 -2.89
C ASN A 4 -8.19 4.72 -3.80
N ASN A 5 -7.67 4.74 -5.03
CA ASN A 5 -7.83 3.68 -6.01
C ASN A 5 -6.48 2.95 -6.17
N TRP A 6 -6.50 1.65 -5.88
CA TRP A 6 -5.32 0.77 -5.90
C TRP A 6 -5.20 -0.04 -7.19
N VAL A 7 -6.14 0.13 -8.13
CA VAL A 7 -6.15 -0.60 -9.41
C VAL A 7 -5.72 0.30 -10.57
N ASP A 8 -5.67 -0.29 -11.77
CA ASP A 8 -5.29 0.39 -13.01
C ASP A 8 -6.04 1.71 -13.23
N GLY A 9 -5.32 2.71 -13.75
CA GLY A 9 -5.77 4.10 -13.89
C GLY A 9 -5.90 4.90 -12.58
N GLY A 10 -5.71 4.26 -11.42
CA GLY A 10 -5.71 4.90 -10.11
C GLY A 10 -4.41 5.60 -9.73
N VAL A 11 -4.48 6.41 -8.68
CA VAL A 11 -3.32 7.05 -8.04
C VAL A 11 -3.38 6.74 -6.54
N SER A 12 -2.54 5.80 -6.10
CA SER A 12 -2.41 5.32 -4.72
C SER A 12 -1.54 6.22 -3.83
N SER A 13 -0.49 6.80 -4.42
CA SER A 13 0.47 7.66 -3.73
C SER A 13 0.94 8.80 -4.66
N PRO A 14 0.24 9.95 -4.69
CA PRO A 14 0.59 11.06 -5.56
C PRO A 14 1.86 11.76 -5.10
N CYS A 15 2.63 12.31 -6.04
CA CYS A 15 3.74 13.21 -5.76
C CYS A 15 3.63 14.44 -6.68
N PRO A 16 3.63 15.70 -6.16
CA PRO A 16 3.52 16.91 -6.99
C PRO A 16 4.86 17.26 -7.65
N PHE A 17 5.54 16.25 -8.21
CA PHE A 17 6.86 16.30 -8.81
C PHE A 17 6.82 15.63 -10.18
N TYR A 18 7.39 16.27 -11.19
CA TYR A 18 7.65 15.65 -12.48
C TYR A 18 9.00 16.13 -13.02
N TRP A 19 9.54 15.41 -14.00
CA TRP A 19 10.78 15.76 -14.66
C TRP A 19 10.69 15.56 -16.17
N SER A 20 11.62 16.19 -16.88
CA SER A 20 11.69 16.21 -18.34
C SER A 20 13.06 15.74 -18.81
N THR A 21 13.08 15.00 -19.92
CA THR A 21 14.31 14.61 -20.62
C THR A 21 15.07 15.79 -21.22
N LYS A 22 14.49 17.00 -21.16
CA LYS A 22 15.18 18.26 -21.49
C LYS A 22 16.09 18.78 -20.37
N GLY A 23 16.24 18.03 -19.28
CA GLY A 23 17.18 18.32 -18.20
C GLY A 23 16.62 19.27 -17.15
N TYR A 24 15.31 19.18 -16.87
CA TYR A 24 14.71 19.91 -15.76
C TYR A 24 13.66 19.08 -15.03
N ALA A 25 13.39 19.45 -13.79
CA ALA A 25 12.27 18.96 -13.01
C ALA A 25 11.58 20.07 -12.24
N VAL A 26 10.32 19.82 -11.87
CA VAL A 26 9.50 20.77 -11.14
C VAL A 26 8.83 20.07 -9.97
N LEU A 27 9.02 20.63 -8.77
CA LEU A 27 8.25 20.30 -7.58
C LEU A 27 7.28 21.45 -7.30
N ARG A 28 5.98 21.17 -7.29
CA ARG A 28 4.97 22.13 -6.85
C ARG A 28 4.91 22.12 -5.33
N ASN A 29 5.26 23.25 -4.70
CA ASN A 29 5.26 23.40 -3.24
C ASN A 29 3.84 23.65 -2.73
N THR A 30 3.02 22.59 -2.71
CA THR A 30 1.61 22.70 -2.36
C THR A 30 1.06 21.38 -1.84
N TRP A 31 0.07 21.49 -0.97
CA TRP A 31 -0.74 20.36 -0.51
C TRP A 31 -2.02 20.18 -1.32
N GLN A 32 -2.30 21.10 -2.25
CA GLN A 32 -3.53 21.08 -3.03
C GLN A 32 -3.47 20.05 -4.16
N SER A 33 -4.62 19.48 -4.48
CA SER A 33 -4.73 18.56 -5.61
C SER A 33 -4.41 19.24 -6.94
N GLY A 34 -3.75 18.51 -7.85
CA GLY A 34 -3.41 18.98 -9.18
C GLY A 34 -3.57 17.93 -10.27
N VAL A 35 -3.43 18.39 -11.51
CA VAL A 35 -3.50 17.64 -12.77
C VAL A 35 -2.35 18.11 -13.65
N TYR A 36 -1.57 17.17 -14.18
CA TYR A 36 -0.52 17.42 -15.16
C TYR A 36 -0.93 16.78 -16.47
N ASP A 37 -1.10 17.60 -17.50
CA ASP A 37 -1.37 17.19 -18.87
C ASP A 37 -0.11 17.46 -19.71
N PHE A 38 0.44 16.39 -20.28
CA PHE A 38 1.65 16.43 -21.10
C PHE A 38 1.35 16.41 -22.61
N GLY A 39 0.23 17.02 -23.00
CA GLY A 39 -0.14 17.22 -24.40
C GLY A 39 -1.17 16.21 -24.91
N SER A 40 -2.14 15.85 -24.07
CA SER A 40 -3.20 14.87 -24.40
C SER A 40 -4.07 15.31 -25.58
N GLU A 41 -4.37 16.60 -25.69
CA GLU A 41 -5.10 17.20 -26.82
C GLU A 41 -4.17 17.86 -27.85
N ASN A 42 -3.08 18.49 -27.38
CA ASN A 42 -2.09 19.16 -28.23
C ASN A 42 -0.67 18.86 -27.72
N ALA A 43 0.11 18.13 -28.51
CA ALA A 43 1.46 17.70 -28.16
C ALA A 43 2.48 18.84 -27.94
N ASP A 44 2.18 20.05 -28.41
CA ASP A 44 3.04 21.23 -28.24
C ASP A 44 2.79 21.98 -26.92
N ILE A 45 1.78 21.58 -26.14
CA ILE A 45 1.36 22.26 -24.90
C ILE A 45 1.45 21.31 -23.71
N ILE A 46 2.16 21.73 -22.67
CA ILE A 46 2.16 21.09 -21.36
C ILE A 46 1.43 22.00 -20.38
N GLN A 47 0.46 21.45 -19.65
CA GLN A 47 -0.31 22.17 -18.65
C GLN A 47 -0.22 21.48 -17.30
N THR A 48 0.32 22.17 -16.30
CA THR A 48 0.38 21.69 -14.92
C THR A 48 -0.41 22.61 -14.01
N THR A 49 -1.49 22.10 -13.43
CA THR A 49 -2.44 22.90 -12.63
C THR A 49 -2.60 22.32 -11.24
N HIS A 50 -2.75 23.19 -10.25
CA HIS A 50 -3.18 22.83 -8.89
C HIS A 50 -4.34 23.72 -8.45
N LYS A 51 -5.23 23.19 -7.60
CA LYS A 51 -6.40 23.89 -7.07
C LYS A 51 -6.03 24.91 -5.98
N GLN A 52 -5.41 26.01 -6.37
CA GLN A 52 -4.96 27.07 -5.45
C GLN A 52 -4.91 28.42 -6.14
N THR A 53 -4.84 29.49 -5.33
CA THR A 53 -4.71 30.88 -5.80
C THR A 53 -3.25 31.27 -6.05
N ASP A 54 -2.31 30.63 -5.36
CA ASP A 54 -0.90 30.99 -5.39
C ASP A 54 -0.09 30.04 -6.28
N PHE A 55 1.02 30.53 -6.82
CA PHE A 55 1.95 29.73 -7.59
C PHE A 55 3.33 29.68 -6.92
N ASP A 56 3.65 28.52 -6.31
CA ASP A 56 4.95 28.25 -5.71
C ASP A 56 5.54 26.93 -6.25
N ALA A 57 6.78 26.98 -6.71
CA ALA A 57 7.46 25.86 -7.36
C ALA A 57 8.98 25.95 -7.25
N PHE A 58 9.61 24.79 -7.08
CA PHE A 58 11.05 24.60 -7.23
C PHE A 58 11.35 24.04 -8.61
N PHE A 59 12.37 24.60 -9.27
CA PHE A 59 12.87 24.14 -10.56
C PHE A 59 14.28 23.60 -10.38
N PHE A 60 14.49 22.34 -10.73
CA PHE A 60 15.81 21.68 -10.71
C PHE A 60 16.32 21.60 -12.15
N ILE A 61 17.54 22.04 -12.42
CA ILE A 61 18.13 22.08 -13.77
C ILE A 61 19.40 21.23 -13.78
N SER A 62 19.31 20.04 -14.36
CA SER A 62 20.38 19.04 -14.33
C SER A 62 20.32 18.17 -15.60
N PRO A 63 21.48 17.86 -16.23
CA PRO A 63 21.50 17.16 -17.52
C PRO A 63 21.17 15.66 -17.43
N ASP A 64 21.35 15.05 -16.25
CA ASP A 64 21.08 13.63 -15.98
C ASP A 64 19.94 13.48 -14.94
N PHE A 65 19.07 12.50 -15.15
CA PHE A 65 17.98 12.16 -14.23
C PHE A 65 18.48 11.79 -12.83
N LYS A 66 19.70 11.22 -12.72
CA LYS A 66 20.29 10.89 -11.41
C LYS A 66 20.56 12.13 -10.58
N ASP A 67 21.00 13.20 -11.22
CA ASP A 67 21.28 14.46 -10.54
C ASP A 67 19.98 15.19 -10.19
N ILE A 68 18.97 15.15 -11.08
CA ILE A 68 17.60 15.60 -10.75
C ILE A 68 17.06 14.92 -9.48
N LEU A 69 17.25 13.60 -9.35
CA LEU A 69 16.81 12.88 -8.15
C LEU A 69 17.61 13.28 -6.91
N LYS A 70 18.92 13.50 -7.02
CA LYS A 70 19.72 14.02 -5.90
C LYS A 70 19.22 15.39 -5.45
N ASP A 71 18.97 16.30 -6.38
CA ASP A 71 18.46 17.65 -6.09
C ASP A 71 17.09 17.57 -5.39
N TYR A 72 16.21 16.70 -5.89
CA TYR A 72 14.91 16.43 -5.26
C TYR A 72 15.07 15.87 -3.84
N TYR A 73 15.96 14.90 -3.60
CA TYR A 73 16.19 14.31 -2.29
C TYR A 73 16.90 15.26 -1.32
N GLU A 74 17.79 16.12 -1.81
CA GLU A 74 18.40 17.17 -0.99
C GLU A 74 17.33 18.13 -0.46
N LEU A 75 16.37 18.52 -1.31
CA LEU A 75 15.28 19.42 -0.91
C LEU A 75 14.21 18.74 -0.04
N THR A 76 13.81 17.52 -0.40
CA THR A 76 12.61 16.85 0.17
C THR A 76 12.91 15.76 1.19
N GLY A 77 14.18 15.40 1.36
CA GLY A 77 14.65 14.35 2.26
C GLY A 77 15.21 13.14 1.52
N GLN A 78 16.31 12.61 2.05
CA GLN A 78 16.94 11.40 1.53
C GLN A 78 16.05 10.17 1.78
N PRO A 79 15.94 9.24 0.81
CA PRO A 79 15.27 7.96 1.04
C PRO A 79 15.91 7.21 2.21
N ILE A 80 15.08 6.60 3.06
CA ILE A 80 15.60 5.76 4.13
C ILE A 80 16.20 4.48 3.56
N PHE A 81 17.33 4.04 4.12
CA PHE A 81 17.85 2.71 3.84
C PHE A 81 17.14 1.71 4.75
N MET A 82 16.35 0.81 4.15
CA MET A 82 15.60 -0.18 4.92
C MET A 82 16.55 -1.18 5.61
N PRO A 83 16.21 -1.68 6.81
CA PRO A 83 16.98 -2.75 7.45
C PRO A 83 16.92 -4.04 6.60
N GLU A 84 17.92 -4.91 6.72
CA GLU A 84 18.06 -6.10 5.86
C GLU A 84 16.82 -6.99 5.83
N PHE A 85 16.14 -7.19 6.97
CA PHE A 85 14.94 -8.05 7.04
C PHE A 85 13.77 -7.52 6.18
N ALA A 86 13.72 -6.22 5.88
CA ALA A 86 12.64 -5.63 5.10
C ALA A 86 12.74 -5.95 3.60
N PHE A 87 13.86 -6.53 3.16
CA PHE A 87 14.03 -7.08 1.81
C PHE A 87 13.54 -8.52 1.68
N TYR A 88 13.08 -9.14 2.78
CA TYR A 88 12.44 -10.46 2.79
C TYR A 88 10.93 -10.31 2.77
N GLU A 89 10.23 -11.39 2.40
CA GLU A 89 8.77 -11.41 2.41
C GLU A 89 8.20 -11.25 3.83
N SER A 90 6.96 -10.78 3.91
CA SER A 90 6.26 -10.56 5.18
C SER A 90 4.91 -11.25 5.18
N HIS A 91 4.52 -11.73 6.36
CA HIS A 91 3.20 -12.30 6.59
C HIS A 91 2.38 -11.31 7.43
N LEU A 92 1.31 -10.75 6.85
CA LEU A 92 0.46 -9.76 7.52
C LEU A 92 -0.98 -10.27 7.62
N ASN A 93 -1.51 -10.35 8.84
CA ASN A 93 -2.92 -10.61 9.08
C ASN A 93 -3.32 -10.11 10.49
N ALA A 94 -4.59 -10.25 10.86
CA ALA A 94 -5.04 -10.17 12.24
C ALA A 94 -5.10 -11.58 12.85
N PHE A 95 -4.56 -11.75 14.06
CA PHE A 95 -4.63 -13.00 14.84
C PHE A 95 -5.17 -12.77 16.25
N ASN A 96 -5.94 -11.69 16.45
CA ASN A 96 -6.44 -11.29 17.77
C ASN A 96 -7.94 -10.98 17.76
N ARG A 97 -8.68 -11.51 16.77
CA ARG A 97 -10.06 -11.09 16.57
C ARG A 97 -10.95 -12.16 15.96
N ASP A 98 -10.51 -12.79 14.88
CA ASP A 98 -11.41 -13.58 14.05
C ASP A 98 -11.55 -15.00 14.61
N TYR A 99 -12.58 -15.71 14.14
CA TYR A 99 -12.93 -17.04 14.62
C TYR A 99 -12.86 -18.05 13.48
N TRP A 100 -12.42 -19.26 13.78
CA TRP A 100 -12.43 -20.39 12.85
C TRP A 100 -13.54 -21.36 13.20
N VAL A 101 -14.45 -21.57 12.25
CA VAL A 101 -15.60 -22.48 12.38
C VAL A 101 -15.34 -23.72 11.54
N LYS A 102 -15.52 -24.91 12.13
CA LYS A 102 -15.39 -26.18 11.42
C LYS A 102 -16.48 -26.30 10.35
N VAL A 103 -16.10 -26.70 9.14
CA VAL A 103 -17.00 -26.81 7.97
C VAL A 103 -16.66 -28.03 7.13
N ASP A 104 -17.55 -28.39 6.21
CA ASP A 104 -17.29 -29.44 5.22
C ASP A 104 -16.29 -28.94 4.15
N LYS A 105 -15.51 -29.86 3.58
CA LYS A 105 -14.48 -29.60 2.55
C LYS A 105 -14.99 -28.76 1.37
N ASP A 106 -16.23 -28.98 0.96
CA ASP A 106 -16.82 -28.33 -0.23
C ASP A 106 -17.40 -26.94 0.09
N THR A 107 -17.30 -26.48 1.34
CA THR A 107 -17.73 -25.14 1.73
C THR A 107 -16.86 -24.08 1.06
N PRO A 108 -17.43 -23.04 0.42
CA PRO A 108 -16.65 -21.96 -0.17
C PRO A 108 -15.73 -21.28 0.85
N ASN A 109 -14.44 -21.20 0.49
CA ASN A 109 -13.34 -20.69 1.30
C ASN A 109 -13.00 -21.54 2.54
N ALA A 110 -13.33 -22.84 2.52
CA ALA A 110 -12.82 -23.78 3.51
C ALA A 110 -11.30 -23.99 3.34
N ILE A 111 -10.59 -23.99 4.45
CA ILE A 111 -9.13 -24.16 4.54
C ILE A 111 -8.86 -25.41 5.39
N LEU A 112 -8.02 -26.32 4.89
CA LEU A 112 -7.56 -27.48 5.63
C LEU A 112 -6.45 -27.07 6.61
N PHE A 113 -6.57 -27.47 7.88
CA PHE A 113 -5.55 -27.26 8.91
C PHE A 113 -4.83 -28.57 9.27
N GLU A 114 -3.80 -28.47 10.11
CA GLU A 114 -2.87 -29.54 10.48
C GLU A 114 -3.56 -30.73 11.17
N ASP A 115 -4.70 -30.50 11.83
CA ASP A 115 -5.54 -31.54 12.43
C ASP A 115 -6.33 -32.38 11.42
N GLY A 116 -6.22 -32.07 10.12
CA GLY A 116 -6.92 -32.75 9.04
C GLY A 116 -8.38 -32.31 8.87
N VAL A 117 -8.80 -31.23 9.54
CA VAL A 117 -10.15 -30.68 9.51
C VAL A 117 -10.20 -29.39 8.69
N TYR A 118 -11.33 -29.17 8.01
CA TYR A 118 -11.59 -27.95 7.25
C TYR A 118 -12.26 -26.90 8.12
N TYR A 119 -11.76 -25.66 8.05
CA TYR A 119 -12.27 -24.51 8.77
C TYR A 119 -12.53 -23.32 7.84
N LYS A 120 -13.41 -22.41 8.26
CA LYS A 120 -13.65 -21.14 7.61
C LYS A 120 -13.56 -19.99 8.63
N CYS A 121 -12.88 -18.93 8.24
CA CYS A 121 -12.71 -17.73 9.05
C CYS A 121 -13.96 -16.84 9.01
N TYR A 122 -14.35 -16.32 10.17
CA TYR A 122 -15.46 -15.39 10.37
C TYR A 122 -15.02 -14.24 11.28
N GLN A 123 -15.40 -13.01 10.91
CA GLN A 123 -15.30 -11.89 11.83
C GLN A 123 -16.35 -12.03 12.94
N PRO A 124 -16.14 -11.44 14.14
CA PRO A 124 -17.08 -11.56 15.25
C PRO A 124 -18.54 -11.21 14.91
N LYS A 125 -18.75 -10.22 14.03
CA LYS A 125 -20.08 -9.78 13.59
C LYS A 125 -20.81 -10.78 12.68
N ASP A 126 -20.08 -11.68 12.03
CA ASP A 126 -20.59 -12.66 11.05
C ASP A 126 -20.73 -14.06 11.67
N MET A 127 -20.55 -14.16 12.99
CA MET A 127 -20.65 -15.41 13.73
C MET A 127 -22.08 -15.94 13.76
N ASP A 128 -23.11 -15.11 13.84
CA ASP A 128 -24.54 -15.52 13.86
C ASP A 128 -24.84 -16.73 14.78
N GLY A 129 -24.22 -16.78 15.96
CA GLY A 129 -24.40 -17.89 16.91
C GLY A 129 -23.67 -19.19 16.55
N LYS A 130 -22.82 -19.20 15.51
CA LYS A 130 -21.90 -20.31 15.21
C LYS A 130 -20.95 -20.53 16.38
N GLU A 131 -20.59 -21.79 16.61
CA GLU A 131 -19.50 -22.14 17.52
C GLU A 131 -18.18 -22.14 16.74
N GLY A 132 -17.20 -21.38 17.22
CA GLY A 132 -15.92 -21.23 16.55
C GLY A 132 -14.78 -21.02 17.54
N ILE A 133 -13.57 -21.21 17.05
CA ILE A 133 -12.34 -21.10 17.82
C ILE A 133 -11.75 -19.72 17.59
N LEU A 134 -11.69 -18.90 18.64
CA LEU A 134 -11.12 -17.55 18.58
C LEU A 134 -9.61 -17.63 18.33
N GLU A 135 -9.08 -16.83 17.42
CA GLU A 135 -7.65 -16.67 17.19
C GLU A 135 -6.92 -16.03 18.39
N SER A 136 -5.61 -16.26 18.48
CA SER A 136 -4.74 -15.52 19.41
C SER A 136 -3.34 -15.42 18.85
N LEU A 137 -2.55 -14.45 19.29
CA LEU A 137 -1.17 -14.32 18.80
C LEU A 137 -0.33 -15.56 19.16
N ASN A 138 -0.44 -16.07 20.39
CA ASN A 138 0.48 -17.10 20.89
C ASN A 138 -0.10 -18.52 20.95
N GLY A 139 -1.39 -18.70 20.63
CA GLY A 139 -2.02 -20.03 20.63
C GLY A 139 -2.28 -20.59 22.03
N GLU A 140 -2.27 -19.73 23.05
CA GLU A 140 -2.29 -20.12 24.47
C GLU A 140 -3.68 -20.57 24.98
N LYS A 141 -4.71 -20.53 24.14
CA LYS A 141 -6.12 -20.76 24.52
C LYS A 141 -6.67 -22.05 23.91
N ASN A 142 -5.84 -23.10 23.82
CA ASN A 142 -6.14 -24.34 23.10
C ASN A 142 -6.53 -24.10 21.63
N ASN A 143 -5.85 -23.15 20.97
CA ASN A 143 -6.15 -22.67 19.63
C ASN A 143 -4.87 -22.51 18.79
N TYR A 144 -3.85 -23.34 19.04
CA TYR A 144 -2.50 -23.16 18.49
C TYR A 144 -2.46 -23.01 16.96
N GLN A 145 -3.11 -23.92 16.21
CA GLN A 145 -3.14 -23.88 14.74
C GLN A 145 -3.81 -22.61 14.17
N PHE A 146 -4.58 -21.88 14.98
CA PHE A 146 -5.23 -20.61 14.61
C PHE A 146 -4.48 -19.39 15.15
N SER A 147 -3.18 -19.54 15.42
CA SER A 147 -2.36 -18.49 16.02
C SER A 147 -1.32 -17.92 15.06
N ALA A 148 -0.83 -16.72 15.38
CA ALA A 148 0.28 -16.13 14.63
C ALA A 148 1.56 -16.97 14.74
N ARG A 149 1.81 -17.62 15.89
CA ARG A 149 2.97 -18.52 16.07
C ARG A 149 2.94 -19.70 15.13
N ALA A 150 1.77 -20.33 14.96
CA ALA A 150 1.63 -21.45 14.03
C ALA A 150 1.87 -21.06 12.55
N MET A 151 1.78 -19.78 12.18
CA MET A 151 2.11 -19.33 10.82
C MET A 151 3.61 -19.10 10.61
N ILE A 152 4.39 -19.05 11.69
CA ILE A 152 5.84 -18.89 11.66
C ILE A 152 6.54 -20.27 11.66
N ASP A 153 5.90 -21.26 12.29
CA ASP A 153 6.39 -22.65 12.39
C ASP A 153 6.26 -23.43 11.06
#